data_AF-A0A662LD10-F1
#
_entry.id   AF-A0A662LD10-F1
#
_cell.length_a   1.000
_cell.length_b   1.000
_cell.length_c   1.000
_cell.angle_alpha   90.00
_cell.angle_beta   90.00
_cell.angle_gamma   90.00
#
_symmetry.space_group_name_H-M   'P 1'
#
loop_
_entity.id
_entity.type
_entity.pdbx_description
1 polymer ?
#
loop_
_entity_poly.entity_id
_entity_poly.type
_entity_poly.pdbx_seq_one_letter_code
_entity_poly.pdbx_strand_id
1 'polypeptide(L)'
;WLASVDDGDDLDLIAWSSHGGGSVWGYGFGVSDGGITDDDLNAWLNNCSAKGFCLVADTCKAGWAIYHLKEEGRVILASSAKDRYSYCGGYIKNGVFSYFLMEPSYDFFPRDGKPDGALTMKELDANNDGWISAEEAFPYAAEKTDEYNEWRGWGEEYYQYPKMYDGFDGDFTISYVG
;
A
#
# COMPACT_ATOMS: atom_id res chain seq x y z
N TRP A 1 -6.44 -20.52 2.14
CA TRP A 1 -5.94 -20.52 3.52
C TRP A 1 -6.53 -19.36 4.29
N LEU A 2 -6.41 -18.11 3.80
CA LEU A 2 -7.02 -16.94 4.45
C LEU A 2 -8.52 -17.16 4.76
N ALA A 3 -9.32 -17.51 3.74
CA ALA A 3 -10.72 -17.95 3.83
C ALA A 3 -11.07 -19.08 4.84
N SER A 4 -10.07 -19.74 5.42
CA SER A 4 -10.28 -20.81 6.42
C SER A 4 -9.86 -20.40 7.83
N VAL A 5 -9.27 -19.22 7.99
CA VAL A 5 -8.77 -18.70 9.26
C VAL A 5 -9.34 -17.32 9.59
N ASP A 6 -9.83 -16.59 8.60
CA ASP A 6 -10.53 -15.32 8.80
C ASP A 6 -11.98 -15.54 9.24
N ASP A 7 -12.54 -14.56 9.92
CA ASP A 7 -13.96 -14.50 10.25
C ASP A 7 -14.55 -13.09 10.08
N GLY A 8 -15.86 -12.96 10.36
CA GLY A 8 -16.63 -11.73 10.13
C GLY A 8 -16.20 -10.50 10.94
N ASP A 9 -15.28 -10.64 11.88
CA ASP A 9 -14.72 -9.51 12.64
C ASP A 9 -13.29 -9.11 12.25
N ASP A 10 -12.62 -9.92 11.42
CA ASP A 10 -11.23 -9.69 11.02
C ASP A 10 -11.07 -8.53 10.02
N LEU A 11 -9.93 -7.84 10.13
CA LEU A 11 -9.43 -6.90 9.14
C LEU A 11 -8.15 -7.48 8.51
N ASP A 12 -8.22 -7.79 7.23
CA ASP A 12 -7.13 -8.46 6.53
C ASP A 12 -6.24 -7.48 5.78
N LEU A 13 -4.94 -7.52 6.06
CA LEU A 13 -3.92 -6.78 5.31
C LEU A 13 -3.23 -7.70 4.30
N ILE A 14 -3.30 -7.34 3.02
CA ILE A 14 -2.65 -8.07 1.92
C ILE A 14 -1.73 -7.11 1.19
N ALA A 15 -0.44 -7.42 1.19
CA ALA A 15 0.58 -6.60 0.54
C ALA A 15 1.40 -7.42 -0.45
N TRP A 16 1.73 -6.82 -1.60
CA TRP A 16 2.65 -7.41 -2.56
C TRP A 16 3.60 -6.36 -3.12
N SER A 17 4.84 -6.78 -3.34
CA SER A 17 5.86 -5.99 -4.02
C SER A 17 6.50 -6.83 -5.12
N SER A 18 6.21 -6.49 -6.37
CA SER A 18 6.73 -7.21 -7.54
C SER A 18 6.61 -6.39 -8.82
N HIS A 19 7.07 -6.96 -9.94
CA HIS A 19 6.70 -6.41 -11.24
C HIS A 19 5.21 -6.62 -11.48
N GLY A 20 4.55 -5.62 -12.06
CA GLY A 20 3.13 -5.71 -12.37
C GLY A 20 2.69 -4.53 -13.23
N GLY A 21 1.38 -4.41 -13.38
CA GLY A 21 0.75 -3.30 -14.05
C GLY A 21 -0.63 -3.66 -14.56
N GLY A 22 -1.24 -2.72 -15.25
CA GLY A 22 -2.55 -2.93 -15.80
C GLY A 22 -2.85 -2.07 -17.01
N SER A 23 -4.05 -2.28 -17.51
CA SER A 23 -4.68 -1.53 -18.59
C SER A 23 -6.18 -1.53 -18.36
N VAL A 24 -6.95 -0.97 -19.29
CA VAL A 24 -8.42 -1.07 -19.24
C VAL A 24 -8.95 -2.51 -19.26
N TRP A 25 -8.13 -3.49 -19.65
CA TRP A 25 -8.52 -4.89 -19.77
C TRP A 25 -8.21 -5.75 -18.55
N GLY A 26 -7.46 -5.22 -17.58
CA GLY A 26 -7.13 -5.95 -16.36
C GLY A 26 -5.89 -5.42 -15.67
N TYR A 27 -5.67 -5.91 -14.45
CA TYR A 27 -4.48 -5.71 -13.64
C TYR A 27 -3.84 -7.04 -13.28
N GLY A 28 -2.52 -7.06 -13.10
CA GLY A 28 -1.84 -8.24 -12.59
C GLY A 28 -0.43 -7.95 -12.11
N PHE A 29 0.12 -8.92 -11.40
CA PHE A 29 1.45 -8.85 -10.81
C PHE A 29 2.13 -10.21 -10.81
N GLY A 30 3.46 -10.19 -10.90
CA GLY A 30 4.29 -11.38 -10.95
C GLY A 30 4.45 -12.02 -9.57
N VAL A 31 4.46 -13.35 -9.57
CA VAL A 31 4.91 -14.20 -8.46
C VAL A 31 6.06 -15.08 -8.95
N SER A 32 6.71 -15.83 -8.07
CA SER A 32 7.92 -16.59 -8.40
C SER A 32 7.70 -17.64 -9.51
N ASP A 33 6.49 -18.16 -9.66
CA ASP A 33 6.13 -19.24 -10.60
C ASP A 33 5.05 -18.85 -11.62
N GLY A 34 4.70 -17.56 -11.72
CA GLY A 34 3.66 -17.11 -12.64
C GLY A 34 3.24 -15.66 -12.42
N GLY A 35 1.95 -15.41 -12.60
CA GLY A 35 1.32 -14.11 -12.33
C GLY A 35 -0.05 -14.31 -11.72
N ILE A 36 -0.46 -13.34 -10.92
CA ILE A 36 -1.79 -13.24 -10.33
C ILE A 36 -2.51 -12.11 -11.06
N THR A 37 -3.73 -12.37 -11.51
CA THR A 37 -4.61 -11.37 -12.11
C THR A 37 -5.55 -10.79 -11.06
N ASP A 38 -6.17 -9.67 -11.39
CA ASP A 38 -7.31 -9.11 -10.68
C ASP A 38 -8.48 -10.10 -10.55
N ASP A 39 -8.79 -10.86 -11.59
CA ASP A 39 -9.81 -11.92 -11.54
C ASP A 39 -9.47 -12.98 -10.49
N ASP A 40 -8.21 -13.44 -10.45
CA ASP A 40 -7.75 -14.41 -9.44
C ASP A 40 -7.87 -13.84 -8.03
N LEU A 41 -7.39 -12.61 -7.83
CA LEU A 41 -7.39 -11.96 -6.52
C LEU A 41 -8.82 -11.70 -6.03
N ASN A 42 -9.70 -11.15 -6.88
CA ASN A 42 -11.11 -10.95 -6.56
C ASN A 42 -11.78 -12.28 -6.19
N ALA A 43 -11.53 -13.35 -6.94
CA ALA A 43 -12.08 -14.66 -6.62
C ALA A 43 -11.61 -15.18 -5.25
N TRP A 44 -10.38 -14.92 -4.85
CA TRP A 44 -9.88 -15.31 -3.52
C TRP A 44 -10.46 -14.44 -2.40
N LEU A 45 -10.51 -13.13 -2.58
CA LEU A 45 -11.08 -12.21 -1.60
C LEU A 45 -12.58 -12.48 -1.38
N ASN A 46 -13.33 -12.77 -2.44
CA ASN A 46 -14.77 -13.08 -2.36
C ASN A 46 -15.09 -14.41 -1.65
N ASN A 47 -14.09 -15.27 -1.43
CA ASN A 47 -14.24 -16.49 -0.66
C ASN A 47 -13.92 -16.29 0.83
N CYS A 48 -13.39 -15.13 1.21
CA CYS A 48 -13.09 -14.78 2.59
C CYS A 48 -14.33 -14.16 3.25
N SER A 49 -14.38 -14.19 4.58
CA SER A 49 -15.46 -13.64 5.40
C SER A 49 -15.08 -12.41 6.22
N ALA A 50 -13.82 -11.95 6.12
CA ALA A 50 -13.31 -10.75 6.77
C ALA A 50 -14.24 -9.54 6.63
N LYS A 51 -14.28 -8.71 7.68
CA LYS A 51 -15.02 -7.45 7.72
C LYS A 51 -14.53 -6.48 6.65
N GLY A 52 -13.24 -6.52 6.32
CA GLY A 52 -12.67 -5.72 5.25
C GLY A 52 -11.25 -6.10 4.91
N PHE A 53 -10.78 -5.59 3.77
CA PHE A 53 -9.42 -5.81 3.27
C PHE A 53 -8.69 -4.50 3.04
N CYS A 54 -7.43 -4.42 3.48
CA CYS A 54 -6.49 -3.41 3.02
C CYS A 54 -5.50 -4.06 2.04
N LEU A 55 -5.49 -3.58 0.80
CA LEU A 55 -4.65 -4.08 -0.27
C LEU A 55 -3.51 -3.08 -0.55
N VAL A 56 -2.26 -3.47 -0.32
CA VAL A 56 -1.08 -2.66 -0.64
C VAL A 56 -0.46 -3.16 -1.94
N ALA A 57 -0.72 -2.42 -3.01
CA ALA A 57 -0.24 -2.72 -4.35
C ALA A 57 1.07 -1.99 -4.63
N ASP A 58 2.22 -2.66 -4.42
CA ASP A 58 3.52 -2.12 -4.77
C ASP A 58 4.06 -2.69 -6.09
N THR A 59 3.58 -2.10 -7.19
CA THR A 59 3.89 -2.54 -8.55
C THR A 59 3.96 -1.35 -9.51
N CYS A 60 4.57 -1.53 -10.67
CA CYS A 60 4.48 -0.53 -11.74
C CYS A 60 3.02 -0.27 -12.10
N LYS A 61 2.62 1.00 -12.23
CA LYS A 61 1.24 1.40 -12.57
C LYS A 61 0.21 0.83 -11.60
N ALA A 62 0.54 0.79 -10.31
CA ALA A 62 -0.28 0.22 -9.24
C ALA A 62 -1.69 0.83 -9.17
N GLY A 63 -1.89 2.06 -9.66
CA GLY A 63 -3.22 2.67 -9.72
C GLY A 63 -4.25 1.89 -10.57
N TRP A 64 -3.82 0.92 -11.39
CA TRP A 64 -4.73 -0.04 -12.01
C TRP A 64 -5.33 -1.04 -11.01
N ALA A 65 -4.66 -1.35 -9.90
CA ALA A 65 -5.22 -2.15 -8.83
C ALA A 65 -6.51 -1.50 -8.29
N ILE A 66 -6.51 -0.19 -8.05
CA ILE A 66 -7.72 0.55 -7.67
C ILE A 66 -8.80 0.43 -8.74
N TYR A 67 -8.45 0.51 -10.02
CA TYR A 67 -9.44 0.47 -11.10
C TYR A 67 -10.19 -0.88 -11.15
N HIS A 68 -9.50 -1.99 -10.90
CA HIS A 68 -10.03 -3.35 -11.08
C HIS A 68 -10.43 -4.08 -9.80
N LEU A 69 -9.89 -3.67 -8.65
CA LEU A 69 -10.13 -4.34 -7.37
C LEU A 69 -10.99 -3.51 -6.40
N LYS A 70 -11.34 -2.27 -6.74
CA LYS A 70 -12.20 -1.43 -5.88
C LYS A 70 -13.54 -2.12 -5.64
N GLU A 71 -13.91 -2.21 -4.37
CA GLU A 71 -15.17 -2.78 -3.91
C GLU A 71 -15.52 -2.16 -2.56
N GLU A 72 -16.77 -2.32 -2.12
CA GLU A 72 -17.17 -1.99 -0.74
C GLU A 72 -16.40 -2.89 0.24
N GLY A 73 -16.00 -2.35 1.39
CA GLY A 73 -15.21 -3.06 2.40
C GLY A 73 -13.72 -3.17 2.07
N ARG A 74 -13.23 -2.50 1.01
CA ARG A 74 -11.81 -2.53 0.63
C ARG A 74 -11.15 -1.16 0.69
N VAL A 75 -10.00 -1.12 1.34
CA VAL A 75 -9.01 -0.05 1.18
C VAL A 75 -7.92 -0.53 0.23
N ILE A 76 -7.50 0.30 -0.71
CA ILE A 76 -6.45 -0.03 -1.68
C ILE A 76 -5.41 1.08 -1.69
N LEU A 77 -4.20 0.76 -1.28
CA LEU A 77 -3.03 1.64 -1.28
C LEU A 77 -2.13 1.27 -2.46
N ALA A 78 -2.17 2.08 -3.51
CA ALA A 78 -1.37 1.89 -4.72
C ALA A 78 -0.11 2.74 -4.68
N SER A 79 1.06 2.12 -4.85
CA SER A 79 2.36 2.80 -4.79
C SER A 79 2.61 3.81 -5.90
N SER A 80 1.79 3.82 -6.95
CA SER A 80 1.90 4.76 -8.07
C SER A 80 0.55 5.01 -8.73
N ALA A 81 0.42 6.14 -9.42
CA ALA A 81 -0.69 6.40 -10.33
C ALA A 81 -0.68 5.40 -11.50
N LYS A 82 -1.85 5.20 -12.13
CA LYS A 82 -2.04 4.21 -13.21
C LYS A 82 -1.18 4.45 -14.47
N ASP A 83 -0.64 5.65 -14.63
CA ASP A 83 0.23 6.08 -15.72
C ASP A 83 1.69 6.31 -15.29
N ARG A 84 2.02 5.99 -14.04
CA ARG A 84 3.37 6.12 -13.46
C ARG A 84 3.95 4.76 -13.08
N TYR A 85 5.26 4.67 -13.04
CA TYR A 85 5.95 3.49 -12.51
C TYR A 85 6.03 3.60 -10.99
N SER A 86 6.09 2.45 -10.31
CA SER A 86 6.62 2.37 -8.95
C SER A 86 8.12 2.10 -9.04
N TYR A 87 8.87 2.55 -8.04
CA TYR A 87 10.31 2.37 -8.00
C TYR A 87 10.75 1.66 -6.73
N CYS A 88 11.83 0.90 -6.86
CA CYS A 88 12.63 0.43 -5.73
C CYS A 88 13.91 1.26 -5.64
N GLY A 89 14.30 1.60 -4.42
CA GLY A 89 15.51 2.37 -4.17
C GLY A 89 16.62 1.46 -3.65
N GLY A 90 17.73 1.33 -4.38
CA GLY A 90 18.87 0.52 -3.89
C GLY A 90 19.48 1.00 -2.57
N TYR A 91 19.24 2.26 -2.20
CA TYR A 91 19.67 2.85 -0.92
C TYR A 91 18.80 2.39 0.25
N ILE A 92 17.47 2.41 0.08
CA ILE A 92 16.49 1.94 1.07
C ILE A 92 16.26 0.42 0.99
N LYS A 93 16.82 -0.25 -0.04
CA LYS A 93 16.70 -1.69 -0.33
C LYS A 93 15.26 -2.21 -0.33
N ASN A 94 14.32 -1.36 -0.73
CA ASN A 94 12.89 -1.64 -0.68
C ASN A 94 12.15 -0.88 -1.80
N GLY A 95 10.88 -1.22 -2.04
CA GLY A 95 9.94 -0.37 -2.77
C GLY A 95 9.75 0.95 -2.03
N VAL A 96 9.82 2.07 -2.74
CA VAL A 96 9.87 3.40 -2.10
C VAL A 96 8.59 3.67 -1.30
N PHE A 97 7.41 3.35 -1.86
CA PHE A 97 6.14 3.51 -1.16
C PHE A 97 6.02 2.58 0.06
N SER A 98 6.30 1.28 -0.13
CA SER A 98 6.24 0.30 0.96
C SER A 98 7.19 0.65 2.11
N TYR A 99 8.36 1.22 1.81
CA TYR A 99 9.30 1.70 2.80
C TYR A 99 8.68 2.80 3.68
N PHE A 100 8.12 3.85 3.09
CA PHE A 100 7.52 4.94 3.88
C PHE A 100 6.19 4.56 4.54
N LEU A 101 5.52 3.52 4.06
CA LEU A 101 4.33 2.99 4.71
C LEU A 101 4.69 2.14 5.94
N MET A 102 5.65 1.22 5.82
CA MET A 102 5.82 0.12 6.78
C MET A 102 7.14 0.11 7.56
N GLU A 103 8.25 0.66 7.05
CA GLU A 103 9.58 0.37 7.60
C GLU A 103 9.84 1.11 8.94
N PRO A 104 10.04 0.39 10.05
CA PRO A 104 10.17 0.99 11.37
C PRO A 104 11.61 1.10 11.88
N SER A 105 12.64 0.78 11.06
CA SER A 105 13.96 0.50 11.67
C SER A 105 15.23 0.86 10.89
N TYR A 106 15.16 1.15 9.59
CA TYR A 106 16.37 1.46 8.81
C TYR A 106 16.41 2.91 8.33
N ASP A 107 17.01 3.77 9.15
CA ASP A 107 17.21 5.21 8.93
C ASP A 107 18.18 5.49 7.76
N PHE A 108 17.66 5.41 6.54
CA PHE A 108 18.41 5.83 5.36
C PHE A 108 18.06 7.27 4.96
N PHE A 109 16.84 7.79 5.18
CA PHE A 109 16.52 9.17 4.75
C PHE A 109 15.27 9.80 5.43
N PRO A 110 15.30 11.05 5.96
CA PRO A 110 16.47 11.87 6.33
C PRO A 110 16.57 12.32 7.82
N ARG A 111 17.77 12.06 8.38
CA ARG A 111 18.64 12.92 9.21
C ARG A 111 18.40 13.15 10.70
N ASP A 112 17.25 12.84 11.28
CA ASP A 112 17.03 13.02 12.73
C ASP A 112 17.12 11.72 13.54
N GLY A 113 17.47 10.59 12.92
CA GLY A 113 17.70 9.33 13.64
C GLY A 113 16.43 8.50 13.83
N LYS A 114 15.33 8.83 13.14
CA LYS A 114 14.02 8.24 13.39
C LYS A 114 13.45 7.58 12.13
N PRO A 115 13.56 6.25 12.02
CA PRO A 115 12.80 5.50 11.04
C PRO A 115 11.42 5.17 11.63
N ASP A 116 10.40 5.93 11.29
CA ASP A 116 9.02 5.54 11.59
C ASP A 116 8.25 5.57 10.28
N GLY A 117 8.09 4.40 9.64
CA GLY A 117 7.11 4.23 8.57
C GLY A 117 5.75 4.66 9.09
N ALA A 118 4.88 5.14 8.21
CA ALA A 118 3.61 5.77 8.60
C ALA A 118 2.82 4.93 9.62
N LEU A 119 2.82 3.61 9.47
CA LEU A 119 2.15 2.66 10.36
C LEU A 119 2.72 2.59 11.79
N THR A 120 3.87 3.20 12.09
CA THR A 120 4.46 3.20 13.45
C THR A 120 4.52 4.60 14.07
N MET A 121 4.08 5.63 13.35
CA MET A 121 4.16 7.01 13.80
C MET A 121 2.96 7.38 14.67
N LYS A 122 3.15 7.43 15.99
CA LYS A 122 2.09 7.83 16.94
C LYS A 122 1.51 9.21 16.64
N GLU A 123 2.30 10.12 16.09
CA GLU A 123 1.85 11.45 15.68
C GLU A 123 0.86 11.45 14.51
N LEU A 124 0.70 10.33 13.81
CA LEU A 124 -0.29 10.17 12.74
C LEU A 124 -1.65 9.65 13.25
N ASP A 125 -1.75 9.22 14.52
CA ASP A 125 -3.01 8.87 15.21
C ASP A 125 -3.81 10.17 15.46
N ALA A 126 -4.55 10.59 14.44
CA ALA A 126 -5.25 11.86 14.41
C ALA A 126 -6.53 11.79 15.25
N ASN A 127 -7.16 10.62 15.33
CA ASN A 127 -8.39 10.42 16.10
C ASN A 127 -8.12 10.08 17.59
N ASN A 128 -6.87 9.80 17.97
CA ASN A 128 -6.38 9.43 19.30
C ASN A 128 -6.99 8.12 19.85
N ASP A 129 -7.27 7.15 18.98
CA ASP A 129 -7.80 5.84 19.37
C ASP A 129 -6.71 4.80 19.69
N GLY A 130 -5.44 5.17 19.50
CA GLY A 130 -4.27 4.34 19.74
C GLY A 130 -3.91 3.43 18.57
N TRP A 131 -4.62 3.51 17.44
CA TRP A 131 -4.33 2.81 16.21
C TRP A 131 -3.98 3.80 15.10
N ILE A 132 -3.16 3.34 14.15
CA ILE A 132 -2.94 4.01 12.88
C ILE A 132 -3.80 3.31 11.84
N SER A 133 -4.64 4.08 11.18
CA SER A 133 -5.46 3.62 10.06
C SER A 133 -4.74 3.74 8.72
N ALA A 134 -5.29 3.10 7.69
CA ALA A 134 -4.83 3.30 6.31
C ALA A 134 -4.98 4.77 5.88
N GLU A 135 -6.06 5.42 6.31
CA GLU A 135 -6.43 6.80 6.02
C GLU A 135 -5.43 7.79 6.64
N GLU A 136 -4.95 7.49 7.84
CA GLU A 136 -3.94 8.27 8.56
C GLU A 136 -2.53 8.07 8.00
N ALA A 137 -2.18 6.82 7.66
CA ALA A 137 -0.86 6.47 7.17
C ALA A 137 -0.61 6.92 5.72
N PHE A 138 -1.63 6.84 4.86
CA PHE A 138 -1.47 7.05 3.42
C PHE A 138 -0.93 8.44 3.03
N PRO A 139 -1.45 9.57 3.57
CA PRO A 139 -0.97 10.90 3.20
C PRO A 139 0.54 11.07 3.41
N TYR A 140 1.06 10.58 4.55
CA TYR A 140 2.50 10.62 4.84
C TYR A 140 3.29 9.76 3.85
N ALA A 141 2.88 8.49 3.67
CA ALA A 141 3.59 7.58 2.77
C ALA A 141 3.58 8.10 1.32
N ALA A 142 2.47 8.70 0.87
CA ALA A 142 2.34 9.28 -0.45
C ALA A 142 3.28 10.47 -0.66
N GLU A 143 3.31 11.41 0.29
CA GLU A 143 4.19 12.59 0.25
C GLU A 143 5.67 12.17 0.25
N LYS A 144 6.07 11.31 1.18
CA LYS A 144 7.48 10.87 1.31
C LYS A 144 7.98 10.08 0.11
N THR A 145 7.08 9.35 -0.56
CA THR A 145 7.43 8.64 -1.79
C THR A 145 7.92 9.58 -2.89
N ASP A 146 7.21 10.69 -3.11
CA ASP A 146 7.59 11.66 -4.14
C ASP A 146 8.75 12.56 -3.68
N GLU A 147 8.81 12.95 -2.39
CA GLU A 147 9.98 13.64 -1.82
C GLU A 147 11.27 12.83 -1.99
N TYR A 148 11.22 11.50 -1.81
CA TYR A 148 12.39 10.64 -2.01
C TYR A 148 12.87 10.67 -3.46
N ASN A 149 11.95 10.61 -4.42
CA ASN A 149 12.28 10.68 -5.84
C ASN A 149 12.87 12.04 -6.23
N GLU A 150 12.36 13.13 -5.64
CA GLU A 150 12.92 14.47 -5.78
C GLU A 150 14.34 14.53 -5.21
N TRP A 151 14.54 14.04 -3.98
CA TRP A 151 15.84 14.03 -3.32
C TRP A 151 16.89 13.24 -4.12
N ARG A 152 16.48 12.13 -4.75
CA ARG A 152 17.35 11.35 -5.64
C ARG A 152 17.79 12.11 -6.89
N GLY A 153 17.17 13.25 -7.18
CA GLY A 153 17.44 14.06 -8.36
C GLY A 153 16.96 13.39 -9.64
N TRP A 154 15.95 12.53 -9.57
CA TRP A 154 15.43 11.83 -10.74
C TRP A 154 14.56 12.74 -11.61
N GLY A 155 13.89 13.74 -11.01
CA GLY A 155 12.99 14.66 -11.71
C GLY A 155 11.52 14.29 -11.55
N GLU A 156 10.62 15.23 -11.84
CA GLU A 156 9.16 15.09 -11.69
C GLU A 156 8.56 13.98 -12.56
N GLU A 157 9.23 13.59 -13.65
CA GLU A 157 8.80 12.48 -14.48
C GLU A 157 8.87 11.12 -13.75
N TYR A 158 9.67 11.03 -12.68
CA TYR A 158 9.81 9.85 -11.83
C TYR A 158 8.94 9.90 -10.57
N TYR A 159 8.12 10.94 -10.39
CA TYR A 159 7.13 10.95 -9.32
C TYR A 159 6.14 9.81 -9.54
N GLN A 160 5.87 9.07 -8.48
CA GLN A 160 5.00 7.90 -8.49
C GLN A 160 3.55 8.34 -8.36
N TYR A 161 3.28 9.43 -7.62
CA TYR A 161 1.95 9.88 -7.25
C TYR A 161 1.07 8.73 -6.70
N PRO A 162 1.43 8.15 -5.54
CA PRO A 162 0.64 7.10 -4.90
C PRO A 162 -0.85 7.46 -4.82
N LYS A 163 -1.72 6.45 -4.86
CA LYS A 163 -3.17 6.62 -4.85
C LYS A 163 -3.79 5.72 -3.81
N MET A 164 -4.87 6.21 -3.21
CA MET A 164 -5.71 5.45 -2.30
C MET A 164 -7.12 5.37 -2.87
N TYR A 165 -7.74 4.23 -2.69
CA TYR A 165 -9.20 4.08 -2.71
C TYR A 165 -9.61 3.62 -1.32
N ASP A 166 -10.59 4.31 -0.76
CA ASP A 166 -11.21 3.96 0.50
C ASP A 166 -12.68 3.64 0.22
N GLY A 167 -13.01 2.36 0.30
CA GLY A 167 -14.36 1.83 0.24
C GLY A 167 -14.79 1.17 1.54
N PHE A 168 -14.03 1.34 2.63
CA PHE A 168 -14.36 0.80 3.94
C PHE A 168 -15.18 1.82 4.74
N ASP A 169 -16.14 1.36 5.54
CA ASP A 169 -16.95 2.27 6.37
C ASP A 169 -16.25 2.52 7.70
N GLY A 170 -15.72 3.73 7.86
CA GLY A 170 -14.89 4.14 9.00
C GLY A 170 -13.40 3.98 8.73
N ASP A 171 -12.59 4.05 9.79
CA ASP A 171 -11.14 3.96 9.69
C ASP A 171 -10.70 2.49 9.58
N PHE A 172 -9.85 2.16 8.60
CA PHE A 172 -9.27 0.82 8.48
C PHE A 172 -8.02 0.74 9.36
N THR A 173 -8.19 0.40 10.64
CA THR A 173 -7.09 0.30 11.61
C THR A 173 -6.10 -0.81 11.24
N ILE A 174 -4.81 -0.49 11.16
CA ILE A 174 -3.75 -1.44 10.76
C ILE A 174 -2.81 -1.76 11.92
N SER A 175 -2.34 -0.77 12.67
CA SER A 175 -1.26 -0.95 13.65
C SER A 175 -1.49 -0.15 14.93
N TYR A 176 -1.16 -0.76 16.07
CA TYR A 176 -1.34 -0.15 17.38
C TYR A 176 -0.10 0.64 17.83
N VAL A 177 -0.30 1.88 18.27
CA VAL A 177 0.73 2.86 18.69
C VAL A 177 0.47 3.47 20.09
N GLY A 178 -0.59 3.00 20.77
CA GLY A 178 -1.07 3.48 22.08
C GLY A 178 -0.17 3.17 23.26
#